data_AF-A0A950TX40-F1
#
_entry.id   AF-A0A950TX40-F1
#
_cell.length_a   1.000
_cell.length_b   1.000
_cell.length_c   1.000
_cell.angle_alpha   90.00
_cell.angle_beta   90.00
_cell.angle_gamma   90.00
#
_symmetry.space_group_name_H-M   'P 1'
#
loop_
_entity.id
_entity.type
_entity.pdbx_description
1 polymer ?
#
loop_
_entity_poly.entity_id
_entity_poly.type
_entity_poly.pdbx_seq_one_letter_code
_entity_poly.pdbx_strand_id
1 'polypeptide(L)'
;MPQHDIAIHLAHVESRGEDLPIAIAVGNEPLIMLMAPTPMQYTQLEYKMAAVMQGSPYKVVRTSKGLDVPWGSEYILEGRIRARQRAREGR
;
A
#
# COMPACT_ATOMS: atom_id res chain seq x y z
N MET A 1 4.37 7.60 -13.37
CA MET A 1 4.62 6.18 -13.64
C MET A 1 3.28 5.45 -13.78
N PRO A 2 2.68 5.41 -14.98
CA PRO A 2 1.33 4.84 -15.19
C PRO A 2 1.23 3.34 -14.88
N GLN A 3 2.36 2.62 -14.88
CA GLN A 3 2.44 1.18 -14.63
C GLN A 3 2.35 0.74 -13.16
N HIS A 4 2.46 1.64 -12.17
CA HIS A 4 2.36 1.22 -10.76
C HIS A 4 0.91 1.19 -10.29
N ASP A 5 0.56 0.21 -9.46
CA ASP A 5 -0.81 -0.02 -8.96
C ASP A 5 -1.40 1.22 -8.26
N ILE A 6 -0.57 2.00 -7.56
CA ILE A 6 -1.00 3.25 -6.93
C ILE A 6 -1.53 4.28 -7.95
N ALA A 7 -0.96 4.33 -9.15
CA ALA A 7 -1.43 5.23 -10.20
C ALA A 7 -2.81 4.80 -10.72
N ILE A 8 -3.06 3.49 -10.80
CA ILE A 8 -4.35 2.92 -11.19
C ILE A 8 -5.42 3.25 -10.13
N HIS A 9 -5.12 3.01 -8.85
CA HIS A 9 -6.03 3.35 -7.74
C HIS A 9 -6.36 4.84 -7.70
N LEU A 10 -5.36 5.70 -7.89
CA LEU A 10 -5.56 7.15 -7.91
C LEU A 10 -6.44 7.59 -9.08
N ALA A 11 -6.17 7.10 -10.30
CA ALA A 11 -6.98 7.43 -11.47
C ALA A 11 -8.45 7.01 -11.28
N HIS A 12 -8.68 5.84 -10.67
CA HIS A 12 -10.01 5.33 -10.39
C HIS A 12 -10.82 6.24 -9.45
N VAL A 13 -10.25 6.66 -8.31
CA VAL A 13 -10.95 7.54 -7.37
C VAL A 13 -11.08 8.98 -7.90
N GLU A 14 -10.09 9.47 -8.66
CA GLU A 14 -10.12 10.82 -9.24
C GLU A 14 -11.17 10.95 -10.36
N SER A 15 -11.46 9.86 -11.06
CA SER A 15 -12.57 9.81 -12.04
C SER A 15 -13.93 10.10 -11.38
N ARG A 16 -14.05 9.80 -10.09
CA ARG A 16 -15.25 10.05 -9.25
C ARG A 16 -15.15 11.30 -8.38
N GLY A 17 -14.00 11.97 -8.36
CA GLY A 17 -13.76 13.11 -7.46
C GLY A 17 -13.64 12.73 -5.98
N GLU A 18 -13.26 11.49 -5.69
CA GLU A 18 -13.11 10.95 -4.34
C GLU A 18 -11.63 10.94 -3.90
N ASP A 19 -11.40 11.17 -2.61
CA ASP A 19 -10.07 11.01 -2.01
C ASP A 19 -9.70 9.52 -1.89
N LEU A 20 -8.43 9.17 -2.10
CA LEU A 20 -7.94 7.79 -1.93
C LEU A 20 -7.52 7.58 -0.46
N PRO A 21 -8.20 6.74 0.34
CA PRO A 21 -7.69 6.36 1.66
C PRO A 21 -6.37 5.58 1.52
N ILE A 22 -5.38 5.93 2.34
CA ILE A 22 -4.06 5.27 2.34
C ILE A 22 -3.55 5.04 3.77
N ALA A 23 -2.66 4.06 3.89
CA ALA A 23 -1.84 3.83 5.07
C ALA A 23 -0.39 3.67 4.63
N ILE A 24 0.54 4.32 5.34
CA ILE A 24 1.98 4.15 5.12
C ILE A 24 2.53 3.37 6.31
N ALA A 25 3.06 2.17 6.03
CA ALA A 25 3.68 1.32 7.03
C ALA A 25 5.20 1.59 7.07
N VAL A 26 5.73 1.95 8.24
CA VAL A 26 7.14 2.32 8.46
C VAL A 26 7.76 1.36 9.46
N GLY A 27 9.02 0.99 9.24
CA GLY A 27 9.74 0.06 10.10
C GLY A 27 9.20 -1.37 9.98
N ASN A 28 9.00 -1.86 8.75
CA ASN A 28 8.54 -3.23 8.53
C ASN A 28 9.72 -4.21 8.60
N GLU A 29 9.39 -5.46 8.91
CA GLU A 29 10.37 -6.55 8.86
C GLU A 29 10.89 -6.81 7.43
N PRO A 30 12.08 -7.40 7.25
CA PRO A 30 12.76 -7.47 5.96
C PRO A 30 12.01 -8.20 4.83
N LEU A 31 11.22 -9.23 5.12
CA LEU A 31 10.53 -10.01 4.11
C LEU A 31 9.53 -9.16 3.33
N ILE A 32 8.63 -8.44 4.01
CA ILE A 32 7.68 -7.58 3.31
C ILE A 32 8.36 -6.39 2.63
N MET A 33 9.48 -5.91 3.17
CA MET A 33 10.29 -4.87 2.51
C MET A 33 10.90 -5.37 1.19
N LEU A 34 11.17 -6.67 1.06
CA LEU A 34 11.62 -7.30 -0.20
C LEU A 34 10.45 -7.61 -1.14
N MET A 35 9.30 -8.02 -0.61
CA MET A 35 8.12 -8.40 -1.42
C MET A 35 7.37 -7.19 -1.98
N ALA A 36 7.26 -6.09 -1.23
CA ALA A 36 6.52 -4.89 -1.63
C ALA A 36 6.98 -4.27 -2.98
N PRO A 37 8.27 -4.19 -3.31
CA PRO A 37 8.72 -3.68 -4.61
C PRO A 37 8.78 -4.77 -5.71
N THR A 38 8.44 -6.02 -5.41
CA THR A 38 8.56 -7.11 -6.38
C THR A 38 7.55 -6.93 -7.51
N PRO A 39 7.96 -6.99 -8.80
CA PRO A 39 7.03 -6.89 -9.91
C PRO A 39 5.99 -8.02 -9.88
N MET A 40 4.72 -7.66 -9.78
CA MET A 40 3.59 -8.60 -9.75
C MET A 40 2.49 -8.14 -10.70
N GLN A 41 1.55 -9.05 -10.99
CA GLN A 41 0.32 -8.68 -11.66
C GLN A 41 -0.60 -7.94 -10.67
N TYR A 42 -1.38 -6.97 -11.14
CA TYR A 42 -2.30 -6.16 -10.33
C TYR A 42 -3.28 -6.96 -9.44
N THR A 43 -3.60 -8.21 -9.82
CA THR A 43 -4.50 -9.09 -9.06
C THR A 43 -3.79 -9.92 -7.98
N GLN A 44 -2.47 -9.86 -7.91
CA GLN A 44 -1.65 -10.54 -6.92
C GLN A 44 -1.37 -9.62 -5.74
N LEU A 45 -1.21 -10.21 -4.55
CA LEU A 45 -0.99 -9.48 -3.31
C LEU A 45 0.40 -9.79 -2.77
N GLU A 46 1.11 -8.75 -2.36
CA GLU A 46 2.44 -8.80 -1.75
C GLU A 46 2.43 -9.71 -0.53
N TYR A 47 1.38 -9.62 0.32
CA TYR A 47 1.22 -10.45 1.51
C TYR A 47 1.08 -11.94 1.18
N LYS A 48 0.47 -12.29 0.03
CA LYS A 48 0.40 -13.69 -0.41
C LYS A 48 1.76 -14.19 -0.85
N MET A 49 2.54 -13.36 -1.54
CA MET A 49 3.92 -13.70 -1.91
C MET A 49 4.80 -13.87 -0.67
N ALA A 50 4.70 -12.95 0.30
CA ALA A 50 5.38 -13.09 1.58
C ALA A 50 5.00 -14.41 2.28
N ALA A 51 3.71 -14.78 2.28
CA ALA A 51 3.26 -16.03 2.85
C ALA A 51 3.87 -17.27 2.17
N VAL A 52 3.97 -17.26 0.83
CA VAL A 52 4.61 -18.33 0.06
C VAL A 52 6.10 -18.42 0.40
N MET A 53 6.81 -17.28 0.45
CA MET A 53 8.24 -17.24 0.73
C MET A 53 8.60 -17.75 2.13
N GLN A 54 7.82 -17.43 3.15
CA GLN A 54 8.07 -17.88 4.53
C GLN A 54 7.40 -19.21 4.90
N GLY A 55 6.65 -19.82 3.96
CA GLY A 55 5.94 -21.10 4.18
C GLY A 55 4.80 -21.04 5.21
N SER A 56 4.32 -19.85 5.57
CA SER A 56 3.26 -19.66 6.56
C SER A 56 2.47 -18.36 6.30
N PRO A 57 1.21 -18.22 6.74
CA PRO A 57 0.42 -17.01 6.49
C PRO A 57 1.13 -15.73 6.99
N TYR A 58 1.20 -14.71 6.12
CA TYR A 58 1.72 -13.40 6.51
C TYR A 58 0.74 -12.70 7.45
N LYS A 59 1.23 -12.17 8.57
CA LYS A 59 0.39 -11.54 9.58
C LYS A 59 0.03 -10.12 9.16
N VAL A 60 -1.26 -9.90 8.97
CA VAL A 60 -1.85 -8.61 8.57
C VAL A 60 -2.89 -8.22 9.62
N VAL A 61 -2.99 -6.92 9.91
CA VAL A 61 -4.03 -6.36 10.77
C VAL A 61 -4.81 -5.28 10.03
N ARG A 62 -6.04 -5.05 10.49
CA ARG A 62 -6.95 -4.06 9.93
C ARG A 62 -6.87 -2.77 10.75
N THR A 63 -6.61 -1.63 10.10
CA THR A 63 -6.61 -0.33 10.76
C THR A 63 -8.02 0.15 11.10
N SER A 64 -8.11 1.20 11.92
CA SER A 64 -9.38 1.85 12.28
C SER A 64 -10.13 2.41 11.07
N LYS A 65 -9.44 2.74 9.98
CA LYS A 65 -10.01 3.22 8.71
C LYS A 65 -10.22 2.12 7.68
N GLY A 66 -10.03 0.86 8.06
CA GLY A 66 -10.39 -0.26 7.23
C GLY A 66 -9.30 -0.73 6.27
N LEU A 67 -8.04 -0.32 6.45
CA LEU A 67 -6.92 -0.72 5.60
C LEU A 67 -6.15 -1.90 6.18
N ASP A 68 -5.69 -2.81 5.32
CA ASP A 68 -4.88 -3.96 5.71
C ASP A 68 -3.38 -3.60 5.72
N VAL A 69 -2.73 -3.73 6.88
CA VAL A 69 -1.33 -3.35 7.10
C VAL A 69 -0.52 -4.49 7.74
N PRO A 70 0.82 -4.54 7.57
CA PRO A 70 1.65 -5.54 8.23
C PRO A 70 1.51 -5.46 9.75
N TRP A 71 1.33 -6.61 10.41
CA TRP A 71 1.20 -6.66 11.87
C TRP A 71 2.45 -6.13 12.60
N GLY A 72 3.63 -6.33 12.00
CA GLY A 72 4.92 -6.01 12.61
C GLY A 72 5.45 -4.61 12.31
N SER A 73 4.66 -3.72 11.70
CA SER A 73 5.11 -2.34 11.44
C SER A 73 5.34 -1.58 12.74
N GLU A 74 6.45 -0.86 12.86
CA GLU A 74 6.72 0.04 14.00
C GLU A 74 5.71 1.20 14.06
N TYR A 75 5.38 1.77 12.90
CA TYR A 75 4.43 2.87 12.78
C TYR A 75 3.51 2.72 11.57
N ILE A 76 2.25 3.12 11.74
CA ILE A 76 1.26 3.23 10.66
C ILE A 76 0.80 4.68 10.59
N LEU A 77 0.98 5.33 9.44
CA LEU A 77 0.46 6.66 9.15
C LEU A 77 -0.80 6.53 8.30
N GLU A 78 -1.97 6.81 8.88
CA GLU A 78 -3.24 6.77 8.16
C GLU A 78 -3.60 8.14 7.58
N GLY A 79 -4.08 8.18 6.34
CA GLY A 79 -4.40 9.42 5.67
C GLY A 79 -5.21 9.23 4.39
N ARG A 80 -5.21 10.27 3.56
CA ARG A 80 -5.87 10.25 2.27
C ARG A 80 -5.10 11.08 1.24
N ILE A 81 -5.02 10.60 0.01
CA ILE A 81 -4.56 11.40 -1.13
C ILE A 81 -5.76 12.18 -1.65
N ARG A 82 -5.65 13.51 -1.63
CA ARG A 82 -6.75 14.39 -2.03
C ARG A 82 -6.95 14.40 -3.54
N ALA A 83 -8.18 14.18 -3.97
CA ALA A 83 -8.53 14.08 -5.38
C ALA A 83 -8.13 15.36 -6.14
N ARG A 84 -7.41 15.20 -7.26
CA ARG A 84 -7.02 16.30 -8.17
C ARG A 84 -6.22 17.43 -7.53
N GLN A 85 -5.80 17.28 -6.26
CA GLN A 85 -4.90 18.22 -5.61
C GLN A 85 -3.46 17.78 -5.87
N ARG A 86 -2.61 18.73 -6.25
CA ARG A 86 -1.18 18.52 -6.46
C ARG A 86 -0.40 19.60 -5.72
N ALA A 87 0.73 19.21 -5.16
CA ALA A 87 1.69 20.10 -4.53
C ALA A 87 3.07 19.84 -5.14
N ARG A 88 3.94 20.85 -5.15
CA ARG A 88 5.35 20.66 -5.50
C ARG A 88 6.05 19.89 -4.38
N GLU A 89 6.77 18.85 -4.76
CA GLU A 89 7.69 18.12 -3.88
C GLU A 89 9.12 18.63 -4.13
N GLY A 90 9.94 18.72 -3.07
CA GLY A 90 11.29 19.28 -3.16
C GLY A 90 11.34 20.82 -3.12
N ARG A 91 12.54 21.38 -3.27
CA ARG A 91 12.78 22.83 -3.34
C ARG A 91 13.04 23.28 -4.77
#